data_AF-A0AA88Y4H9-F1
#
_entry.id   AF-A0AA88Y4H9-F1
#
_cell.length_a   1.000
_cell.length_b   1.000
_cell.length_c   1.000
_cell.angle_alpha   90.00
_cell.angle_beta   90.00
_cell.angle_gamma   90.00
#
_symmetry.space_group_name_H-M   'P 1'
#
loop_
_entity.id
_entity.type
_entity.pdbx_description
1 polymer ?
#
loop_
_entity_poly.entity_id
_entity_poly.type
_entity_poly.pdbx_seq_one_letter_code
_entity_poly.pdbx_strand_id
1 'polypeptide(L)'
;MNRLYSLTGQASDTCTNNETAWRYYGAERCAEKNAIGPLLLAGYMLLTNILLVNLLIAMFSDTFQKVQDNSEKVWKFHRFSLVYEFYDRPTLIPPLIVLNHIFRGIRWLLHRCTGKFKYNNVFKRRLSPKDDERLRLFEKDAVEEHLHSLFKEEKNRLENKVSSTSERLEKVIEELDHIKEQVLEREGSAELSPIVSTARSIPVTENPTTARSQMDTYSMKREMTDLADFVKVQMHEMTEMIKYLNSRLPPPPTDPPGDDGQPRPSPRAKPGPALDITYMSQTDA
;
A
#
# COMPACT_ATOMS: atom_id res chain seq x y z
N MET A 1 10.50 33.37 36.61
CA MET A 1 11.52 32.31 36.40
C MET A 1 11.00 30.91 36.79
N ASN A 2 9.73 30.60 36.54
CA ASN A 2 9.06 29.40 37.05
C ASN A 2 8.50 28.48 35.93
N ARG A 3 9.16 28.46 34.77
CA ARG A 3 8.70 27.68 33.60
C ARG A 3 9.84 26.89 32.93
N LEU A 4 10.92 26.65 33.67
CA LEU A 4 12.12 25.95 33.18
C LEU A 4 12.44 24.65 33.93
N TYR A 5 11.66 24.29 34.95
CA TYR A 5 11.84 23.03 35.69
C TYR A 5 11.07 21.84 35.08
N SER A 6 10.37 22.01 33.96
CA SER A 6 9.67 20.91 33.29
C SER A 6 10.55 20.06 32.37
N LEU A 7 11.87 20.33 32.31
CA LEU A 7 12.82 19.60 31.46
C LEU A 7 13.90 18.85 32.24
N THR A 8 13.95 19.01 33.56
CA THR A 8 14.75 18.15 34.44
C THR A 8 13.80 17.09 34.98
N GLY A 9 13.88 15.88 34.41
CA GLY A 9 13.10 14.71 34.81
C GLY A 9 13.45 14.23 36.22
N GLN A 10 13.09 15.03 37.23
CA GLN A 10 13.06 14.62 38.63
C GLN A 10 11.59 14.52 39.00
N ALA A 11 11.05 13.30 38.86
CA ALA A 11 9.71 12.98 39.30
C ALA A 11 9.59 13.35 40.79
N SER A 12 8.58 14.14 41.14
CA SER A 12 8.20 14.28 42.55
C SER A 12 7.74 12.90 43.00
N ASP A 13 8.42 12.29 43.98
CA ASP A 13 8.09 10.95 44.52
C ASP A 13 6.68 10.87 45.17
N THR A 14 5.93 11.96 45.15
CA THR A 14 4.57 12.11 45.68
C THR A 14 3.52 11.92 44.59
N CYS A 15 3.33 10.68 44.12
CA CYS A 15 2.18 10.32 43.30
C CYS A 15 0.99 9.92 44.19
N THR A 16 -0.24 10.14 43.74
CA THR A 16 -1.46 9.77 44.49
C THR A 16 -2.34 8.80 43.71
N ASN A 17 -2.93 7.83 44.41
CA ASN A 17 -3.91 6.88 43.85
C ASN A 17 -5.37 7.38 44.03
N ASN A 18 -5.59 8.47 44.77
CA ASN A 18 -6.93 8.94 45.10
C ASN A 18 -7.57 9.73 43.94
N GLU A 19 -8.78 9.32 43.52
CA GLU A 19 -9.53 9.90 42.39
C GLU A 19 -9.78 11.40 42.47
N THR A 20 -10.22 11.90 43.62
CA THR A 20 -10.50 13.32 43.79
C THR A 20 -9.22 14.17 43.76
N ALA A 21 -8.08 13.60 44.16
CA ALA A 21 -6.80 14.30 44.23
C ALA A 21 -6.24 14.63 42.83
N TRP A 22 -6.24 13.67 41.89
CA TRP A 22 -5.74 13.93 40.53
C TRP A 22 -6.76 14.62 39.62
N ARG A 23 -8.07 14.45 39.85
CA ARG A 23 -9.10 15.15 39.04
C ARG A 23 -9.24 16.64 39.38
N TYR A 24 -9.12 17.01 40.66
CA TYR A 24 -9.47 18.36 41.12
C TYR A 24 -8.26 19.17 41.59
N TYR A 25 -7.26 18.52 42.19
CA TYR A 25 -6.11 19.21 42.80
C TYR A 25 -4.84 19.17 41.94
N GLY A 26 -4.91 18.61 40.72
CA GLY A 26 -3.77 18.55 39.80
C GLY A 26 -2.60 17.69 40.29
N ALA A 27 -2.84 16.80 41.26
CA ALA A 27 -1.84 15.86 41.74
C ALA A 27 -1.54 14.78 40.67
N GLU A 28 -0.29 14.34 40.57
CA GLU A 28 0.13 13.36 39.57
C GLU A 28 -0.33 11.94 39.95
N ARG A 29 -0.87 11.21 38.97
CA ARG A 29 -1.40 9.86 39.16
C ARG A 29 -0.26 8.86 39.20
N CYS A 30 -0.23 7.97 40.20
CA CYS A 30 0.74 6.88 40.22
C CYS A 30 0.55 5.95 39.01
N ALA A 31 1.66 5.51 38.41
CA ALA A 31 1.63 4.51 37.35
C ALA A 31 1.01 3.20 37.88
N GLU A 32 -0.03 2.73 37.19
CA GLU A 32 -0.66 1.45 37.50
C GLU A 32 0.34 0.33 37.21
N LYS A 33 0.57 -0.57 38.17
CA LYS A 33 1.57 -1.65 38.05
C LYS A 33 1.15 -2.77 37.07
N ASN A 34 0.07 -2.56 36.32
CA ASN A 34 -0.52 -3.54 35.43
C ASN A 34 0.11 -3.44 34.03
N ALA A 35 0.85 -4.48 33.65
CA ALA A 35 1.55 -4.54 32.37
C ALA A 35 0.61 -4.68 31.15
N ILE A 36 -0.70 -4.93 31.37
CA ILE A 36 -1.69 -5.18 30.32
C ILE A 36 -1.86 -3.96 29.40
N GLY A 37 -1.94 -2.75 29.97
CA GLY A 37 -2.11 -1.51 29.19
C GLY A 37 -0.93 -1.23 28.25
N PRO A 38 0.31 -1.19 28.76
CA PRO A 38 1.51 -1.05 27.93
C PRO A 38 1.67 -2.17 26.89
N LEU A 39 1.32 -3.42 27.24
CA LEU A 39 1.42 -4.57 26.34
C LEU A 39 0.41 -4.49 25.18
N LEU A 40 -0.84 -4.12 25.48
CA LEU A 40 -1.87 -3.90 24.46
C LEU A 40 -1.53 -2.71 23.56
N LEU A 41 -1.00 -1.63 24.13
CA LEU A 41 -0.55 -0.48 23.35
C LEU A 41 0.61 -0.85 22.42
N ALA A 42 1.59 -1.60 22.91
CA ALA A 42 2.70 -2.09 22.09
C ALA A 42 2.20 -3.03 20.98
N GLY A 43 1.31 -3.97 21.30
CA GLY A 43 0.69 -4.86 20.31
C GLY A 43 -0.15 -4.11 19.29
N TYR A 44 -0.90 -3.08 19.69
CA TYR A 44 -1.67 -2.23 18.79
C TYR A 44 -0.76 -1.44 17.83
N MET A 45 0.28 -0.77 18.36
CA MET A 45 1.24 -0.04 17.54
C MET A 45 1.96 -0.96 16.56
N LEU A 46 2.28 -2.18 16.98
CA LEU A 46 2.90 -3.19 16.12
C LEU A 46 1.95 -3.66 15.01
N LEU A 47 0.73 -4.08 15.37
CA LEU A 47 -0.26 -4.58 14.42
C LEU A 47 -0.64 -3.51 13.41
N THR A 48 -0.87 -2.28 13.86
CA THR A 48 -1.19 -1.16 12.97
C THR A 48 -0.02 -0.84 12.05
N ASN A 49 1.22 -0.76 12.54
CA ASN A 49 2.36 -0.49 11.66
C ASN A 49 2.60 -1.59 10.63
N ILE A 50 2.53 -2.86 11.03
CA ILE A 50 2.72 -4.00 10.12
C ILE A 50 1.58 -4.05 9.09
N LEU A 51 0.32 -3.94 9.53
CA LEU A 51 -0.83 -4.00 8.63
C LEU A 51 -0.91 -2.78 7.71
N LEU A 52 -0.67 -1.57 8.23
CA LEU A 52 -0.74 -0.35 7.44
C LEU A 52 0.35 -0.29 6.38
N VAL A 53 1.60 -0.64 6.72
CA VAL A 53 2.69 -0.65 5.74
C VAL A 53 2.45 -1.71 4.67
N ASN A 54 2.03 -2.93 5.07
CA ASN A 54 1.75 -4.00 4.12
C ASN A 54 0.59 -3.66 3.16
N LEU A 55 -0.47 -3.02 3.66
CA LEU A 55 -1.59 -2.57 2.82
C LEU A 55 -1.21 -1.37 1.96
N LEU A 56 -0.44 -0.43 2.48
CA LEU A 56 0.01 0.75 1.75
C LEU A 56 0.92 0.35 0.58
N ILE A 57 1.86 -0.57 0.81
CA ILE A 57 2.74 -1.12 -0.24
C ILE A 57 1.90 -1.87 -1.28
N ALA A 58 0.94 -2.70 -0.84
CA ALA A 58 0.07 -3.42 -1.77
C ALA A 58 -0.75 -2.46 -2.67
N MET A 59 -1.33 -1.40 -2.09
CA MET A 59 -2.05 -0.37 -2.84
C MET A 59 -1.13 0.43 -3.78
N PHE A 60 0.08 0.78 -3.33
CA PHE A 60 1.05 1.46 -4.19
C PHE A 60 1.54 0.57 -5.32
N SER A 61 1.77 -0.72 -5.09
CA SER A 61 2.17 -1.65 -6.15
C SER A 61 1.07 -1.82 -7.20
N ASP A 62 -0.18 -2.01 -6.78
CA ASP A 62 -1.33 -2.11 -7.70
C ASP A 62 -1.56 -0.80 -8.47
N THR A 63 -1.52 0.34 -7.76
CA THR A 63 -1.66 1.66 -8.39
C THR A 63 -0.48 1.96 -9.32
N PHE A 64 0.75 1.63 -8.93
CA PHE A 64 1.94 1.84 -9.74
C PHE A 64 1.88 1.01 -11.02
N GLN A 65 1.50 -0.26 -10.96
CA GLN A 65 1.31 -1.08 -12.16
C GLN A 65 0.22 -0.51 -13.08
N LYS A 66 -0.93 -0.12 -12.53
CA LYS A 66 -2.03 0.50 -13.31
C LYS A 66 -1.65 1.86 -13.89
N VAL A 67 -0.84 2.64 -13.19
CA VAL A 67 -0.46 4.01 -13.57
C VAL A 67 0.77 4.02 -14.47
N GLN A 68 1.68 3.04 -14.40
CA GLN A 68 2.92 3.01 -15.19
C GLN A 68 2.64 2.90 -16.70
N ASP A 69 1.72 2.02 -17.11
CA ASP A 69 1.32 1.86 -18.52
C ASP A 69 0.69 3.13 -19.10
N ASN A 70 -0.03 3.88 -18.27
CA ASN A 70 -0.62 5.15 -18.66
C ASN A 70 0.41 6.30 -18.61
N SER A 71 1.35 6.23 -17.66
CA SER A 71 2.38 7.25 -17.46
C SER A 71 3.37 7.30 -18.62
N GLU A 72 3.71 6.17 -19.23
CA GLU A 72 4.52 6.19 -20.45
C GLU A 72 3.82 6.90 -21.62
N LYS A 73 2.52 6.69 -21.78
CA LYS A 73 1.72 7.34 -22.84
C LYS A 73 1.66 8.84 -22.58
N VAL A 74 1.39 9.22 -21.34
CA VAL A 74 1.36 10.62 -20.87
C VAL A 74 2.74 11.26 -21.05
N TRP A 75 3.83 10.58 -20.69
CA TRP A 75 5.19 11.07 -20.89
C TRP A 75 5.53 11.24 -22.37
N LYS A 76 5.17 10.29 -23.24
CA LYS A 76 5.36 10.42 -24.70
C LYS A 76 4.60 11.62 -25.25
N PHE A 77 3.37 11.86 -24.78
CA PHE A 77 2.58 13.03 -25.14
C PHE A 77 3.22 14.35 -24.67
N HIS A 78 3.59 14.44 -23.39
CA HIS A 78 4.26 15.63 -22.84
C HIS A 78 5.62 15.88 -23.48
N ARG A 79 6.39 14.82 -23.77
CA ARG A 79 7.67 14.92 -24.46
C ARG A 79 7.51 15.55 -25.84
N PHE A 80 6.47 15.18 -26.59
CA PHE A 80 6.21 15.84 -27.87
C PHE A 80 5.93 17.34 -27.68
N SER A 81 5.07 17.70 -26.72
CA SER A 81 4.77 19.10 -26.40
C SER A 81 6.03 19.90 -26.03
N LEU A 82 6.87 19.33 -25.17
CA LEU A 82 8.15 19.92 -24.78
C LEU A 82 9.08 20.10 -25.99
N VAL A 83 9.28 19.04 -26.78
CA VAL A 83 10.13 19.13 -27.98
C VAL A 83 9.59 20.17 -28.97
N TYR A 84 8.28 20.25 -29.14
CA TYR A 84 7.63 21.25 -30.00
C TYR A 84 7.90 22.68 -29.49
N GLU A 85 7.75 22.93 -28.20
CA GLU A 85 8.02 24.24 -27.59
C GLU A 85 9.50 24.61 -27.67
N PHE A 86 10.40 23.71 -27.28
CA PHE A 86 11.85 23.96 -27.28
C PHE A 86 12.42 24.18 -28.68
N TYR A 87 11.74 23.71 -29.73
CA TYR A 87 12.17 23.94 -31.10
C TYR A 87 12.07 25.41 -31.53
N ASP A 88 11.00 26.12 -31.12
CA ASP A 88 10.79 27.53 -31.49
C ASP A 88 11.53 28.49 -30.55
N ARG A 89 11.95 28.01 -29.38
CA ARG A 89 12.77 28.78 -28.45
C ARG A 89 14.20 28.93 -29.01
N PRO A 90 14.78 30.13 -28.97
CA PRO A 90 16.19 30.29 -29.31
C PRO A 90 17.07 29.45 -28.39
N THR A 91 18.02 28.72 -28.97
CA THR A 91 18.93 27.78 -28.28
C THR A 91 19.94 28.44 -27.34
N LEU A 92 19.80 29.74 -27.08
CA LEU A 92 20.74 30.54 -26.31
C LEU A 92 20.39 30.47 -24.82
N ILE A 93 21.43 30.25 -24.01
CA ILE A 93 21.40 30.23 -22.54
C ILE A 93 20.69 31.51 -22.04
N PRO A 94 19.91 31.46 -20.93
CA PRO A 94 19.10 32.58 -20.43
C PRO A 94 19.67 34.03 -20.51
N PRO A 95 20.96 34.32 -20.26
CA PRO A 95 21.47 35.69 -20.39
C PRO A 95 21.60 36.19 -21.85
N LEU A 96 21.73 35.29 -22.83
CA LEU A 96 21.93 35.65 -24.25
C LEU A 96 20.61 35.70 -25.05
N ILE A 97 19.48 35.40 -24.40
CA ILE A 97 18.17 35.37 -25.06
C ILE A 97 17.72 36.76 -25.55
N VAL A 98 18.15 37.82 -24.86
CA VAL A 98 17.82 39.22 -25.18
C VAL A 98 18.35 39.61 -26.56
N LEU A 99 19.59 39.22 -26.89
CA LEU A 99 20.19 39.49 -28.19
C LEU A 99 19.37 38.84 -29.32
N ASN A 100 18.93 37.60 -29.13
CA ASN A 100 18.09 36.92 -30.11
C ASN A 100 16.72 37.61 -30.31
N HIS A 101 16.12 38.12 -29.23
CA HIS A 101 14.88 38.90 -29.35
C HIS A 101 15.10 40.20 -30.15
N ILE A 102 16.24 40.88 -29.96
CA ILE A 102 16.61 42.07 -30.73
C ILE A 102 16.79 41.71 -32.22
N PHE A 103 17.55 40.64 -32.54
CA PHE A 103 17.74 40.19 -33.93
C PHE A 103 16.43 39.79 -34.61
N ARG A 104 15.52 39.10 -33.91
CA ARG A 104 14.17 38.79 -34.42
C ARG A 104 13.35 40.05 -34.69
N GLY A 105 13.41 41.05 -33.81
CA GLY A 105 12.74 42.34 -33.99
C GLY A 105 13.24 43.10 -35.21
N ILE A 106 14.57 43.17 -35.41
CA ILE A 106 15.20 43.79 -36.58
C ILE A 106 14.79 43.06 -37.86
N ARG A 107 14.85 41.73 -37.87
CA ARG A 107 14.44 40.91 -39.02
C ARG A 107 12.96 41.10 -39.36
N TRP A 108 12.10 41.18 -38.34
CA TRP A 108 10.67 41.44 -38.53
C TRP A 108 10.44 42.82 -39.16
N LEU A 109 11.15 43.85 -38.70
CA LEU A 109 11.06 45.20 -39.27
C LEU A 109 11.50 45.21 -40.74
N LEU A 110 12.63 44.57 -41.06
CA LEU A 110 13.13 44.42 -42.44
C LEU A 110 12.17 43.64 -43.35
N HIS A 111 11.52 42.59 -42.84
CA HIS A 111 10.51 41.83 -43.58
C HIS A 111 9.21 42.60 -43.78
N ARG A 112 8.83 43.46 -42.84
CA ARG A 112 7.67 44.36 -42.98
C ARG A 112 7.89 45.40 -44.08
N CYS A 113 9.12 45.87 -44.27
CA CYS A 113 9.49 46.75 -45.38
C CYS A 113 9.56 46.04 -46.74
N THR A 114 9.84 44.73 -46.77
CA THR A 114 10.08 43.97 -48.02
C THR A 114 8.92 43.06 -48.43
N GLY A 115 7.84 42.99 -47.65
CA GLY A 115 6.59 42.27 -47.96
C GLY A 115 6.71 40.74 -48.05
N LYS A 116 7.89 40.17 -47.78
CA LYS A 116 8.17 38.73 -47.93
C LYS A 116 8.18 38.03 -46.57
N PHE A 117 7.01 37.89 -45.95
CA PHE A 117 6.88 37.08 -44.74
C PHE A 117 6.67 35.60 -45.13
N LYS A 118 7.69 34.76 -44.94
CA LYS A 118 7.56 33.31 -45.05
C LYS A 118 7.56 32.70 -43.65
N TYR A 119 6.39 32.28 -43.19
CA TYR A 119 6.26 31.45 -42.00
C TYR A 119 6.73 30.03 -42.35
N ASN A 120 7.92 29.66 -41.87
CA ASN A 120 8.43 28.31 -42.05
C ASN A 120 8.07 27.49 -40.82
N ASN A 121 7.03 26.64 -40.94
CA ASN A 121 6.84 25.55 -39.99
C ASN A 121 8.06 24.65 -40.07
N VAL A 122 8.87 24.63 -39.03
CA VAL A 122 10.15 23.95 -39.11
C VAL A 122 10.01 22.43 -39.04
N PHE A 123 8.91 21.95 -38.45
CA PHE A 123 8.49 20.55 -38.53
C PHE A 123 7.93 20.14 -39.90
N LYS A 124 7.71 21.09 -40.83
CA LYS A 124 7.25 20.76 -42.18
C LYS A 124 8.43 20.35 -43.04
N ARG A 125 8.65 19.04 -43.16
CA ARG A 125 9.56 18.48 -44.15
C ARG A 125 8.99 18.73 -45.55
N ARG A 126 9.76 19.38 -46.43
CA ARG A 126 9.41 19.47 -47.86
C ARG A 126 10.01 18.26 -48.55
N LEU A 127 9.16 17.40 -49.10
CA LEU A 127 9.58 16.27 -49.92
C LEU A 127 9.57 16.63 -51.40
N SER A 128 10.42 15.97 -52.17
CA SER A 128 10.30 15.96 -53.64
C SER A 128 8.99 15.28 -54.05
N PRO A 129 8.34 15.68 -55.15
CA PRO A 129 7.11 15.03 -55.62
C PRO A 129 7.25 13.50 -55.77
N LYS A 130 8.42 13.03 -56.21
CA LYS A 130 8.73 11.59 -56.35
C LYS A 130 8.81 10.87 -55.00
N ASP A 131 9.38 11.52 -53.99
CA ASP A 131 9.53 10.94 -52.64
C ASP A 131 8.18 10.94 -51.90
N ASP A 132 7.34 11.96 -52.13
CA ASP A 132 5.97 12.01 -51.60
C ASP A 132 5.10 10.89 -52.17
N GLU A 133 5.16 10.67 -53.48
CA GLU A 133 4.47 9.55 -54.14
C GLU A 133 4.96 8.20 -53.60
N ARG A 134 6.28 8.00 -53.51
CA ARG A 134 6.85 6.78 -52.93
C ARG A 134 6.43 6.55 -51.49
N LEU A 135 6.37 7.61 -50.67
CA LEU A 135 5.94 7.51 -49.28
C LEU A 135 4.46 7.12 -49.16
N ARG A 136 3.59 7.66 -50.01
CA ARG A 136 2.16 7.31 -50.03
C ARG A 136 1.93 5.86 -50.47
N LEU A 137 2.69 5.38 -51.45
CA LEU A 137 2.63 3.98 -51.85
C LEU A 137 3.08 3.07 -50.71
N PHE A 138 4.20 3.41 -50.05
CA PHE A 138 4.66 2.67 -48.87
C PHE A 138 3.63 2.65 -47.73
N GLU A 139 3.00 3.79 -47.43
CA GLU A 139 1.95 3.87 -46.40
C GLU A 139 0.75 3.01 -46.77
N LYS A 140 0.32 3.04 -48.03
CA LYS A 140 -0.78 2.21 -48.52
C LYS A 140 -0.46 0.72 -48.35
N ASP A 141 0.71 0.29 -48.81
CA ASP A 141 1.12 -1.12 -48.75
C ASP A 141 1.21 -1.60 -47.29
N ALA A 142 1.79 -0.79 -46.40
CA ALA A 142 1.91 -1.10 -44.98
C ALA A 142 0.55 -1.18 -44.28
N VAL A 143 -0.38 -0.28 -44.60
CA VAL A 143 -1.75 -0.30 -44.06
C VAL A 143 -2.52 -1.51 -44.56
N GLU A 144 -2.37 -1.86 -45.84
CA GLU A 144 -3.02 -3.04 -46.43
C GLU A 144 -2.54 -4.33 -45.75
N GLU A 145 -1.22 -4.48 -45.56
CA GLU A 145 -0.65 -5.63 -44.85
C GLU A 145 -1.16 -5.70 -43.40
N HIS A 146 -1.17 -4.57 -42.68
CA HIS A 146 -1.67 -4.54 -41.31
C HIS A 146 -3.17 -4.91 -41.24
N LEU A 147 -4.00 -4.33 -42.09
CA LEU A 147 -5.43 -4.61 -42.13
C LEU A 147 -5.70 -6.08 -42.48
N HIS A 148 -4.95 -6.64 -43.43
CA HIS A 148 -5.03 -8.05 -43.78
C HIS A 148 -4.64 -8.95 -42.60
N SER A 149 -3.61 -8.59 -41.83
CA SER A 149 -3.21 -9.33 -40.62
C SER A 149 -4.33 -9.35 -39.57
N LEU A 150 -5.02 -8.22 -39.37
CA LEU A 150 -6.13 -8.11 -38.43
C LEU A 150 -7.32 -8.98 -38.87
N PHE A 151 -7.70 -8.91 -40.15
CA PHE A 151 -8.77 -9.75 -40.68
C PHE A 151 -8.44 -11.24 -40.61
N LYS A 152 -7.19 -11.61 -40.87
CA LYS A 152 -6.72 -13.00 -40.75
C LYS A 152 -6.83 -13.49 -39.30
N GLU A 153 -6.41 -12.69 -38.33
CA GLU A 153 -6.53 -13.03 -36.91
C GLU A 153 -7.99 -13.19 -36.49
N GLU A 154 -8.88 -12.27 -36.90
CA GLU A 154 -10.30 -12.36 -36.61
C GLU A 154 -10.94 -13.61 -37.24
N LYS A 155 -10.61 -13.90 -38.50
CA LYS A 155 -11.07 -15.10 -39.20
C LYS A 155 -10.60 -16.36 -38.48
N ASN A 156 -9.32 -16.47 -38.15
CA ASN A 156 -8.78 -17.61 -37.41
C ASN A 156 -9.48 -17.77 -36.04
N ARG A 157 -9.78 -16.67 -35.34
CA ARG A 157 -10.52 -16.71 -34.08
C ARG A 157 -11.94 -17.25 -34.27
N LEU A 158 -12.63 -16.84 -35.34
CA LEU A 158 -13.96 -17.34 -35.65
C LEU A 158 -13.92 -18.82 -36.03
N GLU A 159 -12.99 -19.22 -36.90
CA GLU A 159 -12.78 -20.62 -37.30
C GLU A 159 -12.45 -21.50 -36.10
N ASN A 160 -11.58 -21.06 -35.18
CA ASN A 160 -11.29 -21.79 -33.94
C ASN A 160 -12.52 -21.96 -33.05
N LYS A 161 -13.36 -20.92 -32.93
CA LYS A 161 -14.64 -21.01 -32.19
C LYS A 161 -15.59 -21.99 -32.87
N VAL A 162 -15.72 -21.93 -34.20
CA VAL A 162 -16.59 -22.84 -34.98
C VAL A 162 -16.10 -24.28 -34.85
N SER A 163 -14.80 -24.52 -34.97
CA SER A 163 -14.20 -25.86 -34.80
C SER A 163 -14.43 -26.38 -33.38
N SER A 164 -14.23 -25.56 -32.34
CA SER A 164 -14.53 -25.95 -30.96
C SER A 164 -16.02 -26.24 -30.74
N THR A 165 -16.93 -25.50 -31.38
CA THR A 165 -18.36 -25.83 -31.33
C THR A 165 -18.70 -27.12 -32.07
N SER A 166 -18.05 -27.41 -33.20
CA SER A 166 -18.23 -28.65 -33.95
C SER A 166 -17.80 -29.86 -33.13
N GLU A 167 -16.61 -29.81 -32.52
CA GLU A 167 -16.10 -30.90 -31.67
C GLU A 167 -17.02 -31.16 -30.46
N ARG A 168 -17.60 -30.10 -29.89
CA ARG A 168 -18.59 -30.23 -28.81
C ARG A 168 -19.89 -30.85 -29.30
N LEU A 169 -20.36 -30.49 -30.49
CA LEU A 169 -21.57 -31.07 -31.09
C LEU A 169 -21.36 -32.55 -31.43
N GLU A 170 -20.19 -32.92 -31.94
CA GLU A 170 -19.84 -34.32 -32.21
C GLU A 170 -19.93 -35.18 -30.93
N LYS A 171 -19.40 -34.69 -29.80
CA LYS A 171 -19.52 -35.37 -28.50
C LYS A 171 -20.97 -35.51 -28.03
N VAL A 172 -21.78 -34.48 -28.23
CA VAL A 172 -23.21 -34.54 -27.87
C VAL A 172 -23.98 -35.52 -28.74
N ILE A 173 -23.67 -35.60 -30.04
CA ILE A 173 -24.27 -36.57 -30.95
C ILE A 173 -23.91 -37.99 -30.53
N GLU A 174 -22.65 -38.23 -30.16
CA GLU A 174 -22.18 -39.52 -29.64
C GLU A 174 -22.90 -39.92 -28.34
N GLU A 175 -23.08 -38.98 -27.39
CA GLU A 175 -23.87 -39.23 -26.18
C GLU A 175 -25.34 -39.53 -26.48
N LEU A 176 -25.95 -38.83 -27.46
CA LEU A 176 -27.33 -39.07 -27.87
C LEU A 176 -27.50 -40.45 -28.53
N ASP A 177 -26.57 -40.88 -29.37
CA ASP A 177 -26.58 -42.22 -29.96
C ASP A 177 -26.44 -43.29 -28.86
N HIS A 178 -25.58 -43.07 -27.86
CA HIS A 178 -25.47 -43.98 -26.73
C HIS A 178 -26.76 -44.06 -25.89
N ILE A 179 -27.42 -42.93 -25.65
CA ILE A 179 -28.74 -42.89 -24.97
C ILE A 179 -29.79 -43.63 -25.79
N LYS A 180 -29.83 -43.41 -27.10
CA LYS A 180 -30.77 -44.09 -28.01
C LYS A 180 -30.61 -45.60 -27.96
N GLU A 181 -29.37 -46.10 -28.00
CA GLU A 181 -29.07 -47.53 -27.84
C GLU A 181 -29.61 -48.05 -26.50
N GLN A 182 -29.34 -47.34 -25.40
CA GLN A 182 -29.84 -47.71 -24.07
C GLN A 182 -31.37 -47.65 -23.95
N VAL A 183 -32.05 -46.75 -24.66
CA VAL A 183 -33.52 -46.66 -24.67
C VAL A 183 -34.11 -47.81 -25.48
N LEU A 184 -33.53 -48.13 -26.64
CA LEU A 184 -33.94 -49.30 -27.43
C LEU A 184 -33.77 -50.61 -26.64
N GLU A 185 -32.73 -50.71 -25.82
CA GLU A 185 -32.55 -51.83 -24.88
C GLU A 185 -33.56 -51.82 -23.72
N ARG A 186 -33.97 -50.64 -23.25
CA ARG A 186 -34.94 -50.48 -22.14
C ARG A 186 -36.40 -50.64 -22.56
N GLU A 187 -36.76 -50.39 -23.82
CA GLU A 187 -38.13 -50.63 -24.33
C GLU A 187 -38.51 -52.13 -24.33
N GLY A 188 -37.54 -53.05 -24.17
CA GLY A 188 -37.77 -54.48 -23.95
C GLY A 188 -38.05 -54.89 -22.49
N SER A 189 -38.03 -53.97 -21.52
CA SER A 189 -38.17 -54.30 -20.09
C SER A 189 -38.80 -53.15 -19.32
N ALA A 190 -40.12 -53.23 -19.09
CA ALA A 190 -40.81 -52.35 -18.15
C ALA A 190 -40.39 -52.65 -16.69
N GLU A 191 -39.82 -51.66 -15.98
CA GLU A 191 -40.27 -51.14 -14.68
C GLU A 191 -39.19 -50.31 -13.92
N LEU A 192 -39.67 -49.21 -13.33
CA LEU A 192 -39.22 -48.46 -12.14
C LEU A 192 -37.97 -47.52 -12.13
N SER A 193 -38.25 -46.24 -11.88
CA SER A 193 -37.37 -45.14 -11.40
C SER A 193 -37.09 -45.22 -9.88
N PRO A 194 -36.34 -44.30 -9.17
CA PRO A 194 -35.73 -43.03 -9.61
C PRO A 194 -34.30 -42.74 -9.07
N ILE A 195 -33.71 -41.57 -9.40
CA ILE A 195 -33.05 -40.59 -8.49
C ILE A 195 -31.87 -39.82 -9.15
N VAL A 196 -32.16 -38.53 -9.39
CA VAL A 196 -31.40 -37.29 -9.05
C VAL A 196 -29.91 -37.14 -9.40
N SER A 197 -29.67 -36.10 -10.23
CA SER A 197 -28.60 -35.09 -10.26
C SER A 197 -27.27 -35.34 -9.53
N THR A 198 -26.18 -35.12 -10.27
CA THR A 198 -25.04 -34.31 -9.77
C THR A 198 -24.42 -33.56 -10.94
N ALA A 199 -24.59 -32.24 -10.94
CA ALA A 199 -23.85 -31.32 -11.79
C ALA A 199 -22.36 -31.36 -11.37
N ARG A 200 -21.44 -31.47 -12.34
CA ARG A 200 -20.03 -31.19 -12.13
C ARG A 200 -19.53 -30.23 -13.20
N SER A 201 -18.96 -29.14 -12.72
CA SER A 201 -18.43 -28.01 -13.46
C SER A 201 -17.30 -28.40 -14.43
N ILE A 202 -17.30 -27.75 -15.60
CA ILE A 202 -16.24 -27.81 -16.61
C ILE A 202 -15.12 -26.84 -16.19
N PRO A 203 -13.85 -27.27 -16.06
CA PRO A 203 -12.74 -26.33 -15.97
C PRO A 203 -12.45 -25.75 -17.36
N VAL A 204 -12.49 -24.42 -17.45
CA VAL A 204 -11.96 -23.66 -18.58
C VAL A 204 -10.44 -23.71 -18.50
N THR A 205 -9.81 -24.39 -19.45
CA THR A 205 -8.37 -24.32 -19.68
C THR A 205 -8.05 -23.09 -20.52
N GLU A 206 -7.44 -22.09 -19.90
CA GLU A 206 -6.81 -20.97 -20.58
C GLU A 206 -5.50 -21.40 -21.24
N ASN A 207 -5.33 -21.00 -22.50
CA ASN A 207 -4.11 -21.19 -23.27
C ASN A 207 -3.03 -20.17 -22.88
N PRO A 208 -1.74 -20.52 -23.10
CA PRO A 208 -0.61 -19.79 -22.55
C PRO A 208 -0.24 -18.59 -23.42
N THR A 209 -0.09 -17.42 -22.80
CA THR A 209 0.63 -16.29 -23.41
C THR A 209 1.87 -16.01 -22.56
N THR A 210 3.01 -16.56 -22.99
CA THR A 210 4.33 -16.17 -22.50
C THR A 210 4.91 -15.17 -23.50
N ALA A 211 5.09 -13.91 -23.08
CA ALA A 211 6.24 -13.07 -23.46
C ALA A 211 6.10 -11.62 -22.94
N ARG A 212 6.25 -11.40 -21.62
CA ARG A 212 6.91 -10.19 -21.08
C ARG A 212 7.19 -10.37 -19.59
N SER A 213 8.39 -10.83 -19.26
CA SER A 213 8.88 -10.81 -17.88
C SER A 213 10.40 -10.94 -17.91
N GLN A 214 11.09 -9.80 -17.89
CA GLN A 214 12.49 -9.75 -17.46
C GLN A 214 12.81 -8.54 -16.58
N MET A 215 11.91 -7.54 -16.45
CA MET A 215 12.12 -6.40 -15.55
C MET A 215 11.34 -6.51 -14.23
N ASP A 216 10.29 -7.34 -14.17
CA ASP A 216 9.36 -7.40 -13.03
C ASP A 216 9.75 -8.41 -11.93
N THR A 217 10.73 -9.29 -12.18
CA THR A 217 11.14 -10.33 -11.21
C THR A 217 12.23 -9.88 -10.24
N TYR A 218 12.94 -8.79 -10.54
CA TYR A 218 14.02 -8.26 -9.69
C TYR A 218 13.55 -7.19 -8.69
N SER A 219 12.51 -6.41 -9.02
CA SER A 219 11.98 -5.37 -8.13
C SER A 219 11.18 -5.96 -6.97
N MET A 220 10.30 -6.93 -7.25
CA MET A 220 9.44 -7.57 -6.24
C MET A 220 10.23 -8.46 -5.26
N LYS A 221 11.35 -9.07 -5.71
CA LYS A 221 12.24 -9.85 -4.82
C LYS A 221 12.96 -8.97 -3.81
N ARG A 222 13.29 -7.73 -4.17
CA ARG A 222 13.98 -6.76 -3.31
C ARG A 222 13.06 -6.24 -2.21
N GLU A 223 11.83 -5.89 -2.57
CA GLU A 223 10.81 -5.47 -1.61
C GLU A 223 10.48 -6.58 -0.59
N MET A 224 10.45 -7.85 -1.02
CA MET A 224 10.19 -8.99 -0.15
C MET A 224 11.36 -9.35 0.78
N THR A 225 12.60 -9.02 0.40
CA THR A 225 13.78 -9.17 1.27
C THR A 225 13.90 -8.03 2.28
N ASP A 226 13.63 -6.79 1.85
CA ASP A 226 13.60 -5.62 2.74
C ASP A 226 12.48 -5.73 3.79
N LEU A 227 11.32 -6.31 3.42
CA LEU A 227 10.24 -6.63 4.37
C LEU A 227 10.64 -7.69 5.39
N ALA A 228 11.32 -8.76 4.94
CA ALA A 228 11.78 -9.81 5.84
C ALA A 228 12.81 -9.27 6.85
N ASP A 229 13.70 -8.37 6.43
CA ASP A 229 14.70 -7.77 7.30
C ASP A 229 14.10 -6.70 8.23
N PHE A 230 13.10 -5.93 7.77
CA PHE A 230 12.37 -4.99 8.62
C PHE A 230 11.57 -5.72 9.73
N VAL A 231 10.91 -6.83 9.39
CA VAL A 231 10.19 -7.66 10.37
C VAL A 231 11.14 -8.29 11.40
N LYS A 232 12.35 -8.71 11.00
CA LYS A 232 13.36 -9.21 11.92
C LYS A 232 13.85 -8.14 12.90
N VAL A 233 14.06 -6.91 12.45
CA VAL A 233 14.46 -5.79 13.31
C VAL A 233 13.38 -5.51 14.36
N GLN A 234 12.11 -5.49 13.97
CA GLN A 234 10.99 -5.29 14.89
C GLN A 234 10.82 -6.43 15.90
N MET A 235 11.06 -7.67 15.49
CA MET A 235 11.04 -8.85 16.38
C MET A 235 12.21 -8.82 17.38
N HIS A 236 13.36 -8.28 16.99
CA HIS A 236 14.50 -8.05 17.88
C HIS A 236 14.21 -6.96 18.93
N GLU A 237 13.61 -5.83 18.53
CA GLU A 237 13.19 -4.77 19.45
C GLU A 237 12.14 -5.26 20.47
N MET A 238 11.19 -6.10 20.04
CA MET A 238 10.25 -6.77 20.96
C MET A 238 10.97 -7.65 21.98
N THR A 239 11.98 -8.41 21.54
CA THR A 239 12.73 -9.31 22.42
C THR A 239 13.52 -8.53 23.47
N GLU A 240 14.09 -7.38 23.11
CA GLU A 240 14.81 -6.51 24.04
C GLU A 240 13.87 -5.77 25.00
N MET A 241 12.69 -5.33 24.55
CA MET A 241 11.67 -4.76 25.45
C MET A 241 11.11 -5.79 26.42
N ILE A 242 10.88 -7.04 26.00
CA ILE A 242 10.46 -8.14 26.88
C ILE A 242 11.54 -8.40 27.93
N LYS A 243 12.84 -8.41 27.55
CA LYS A 243 13.95 -8.52 28.51
C LYS A 243 14.01 -7.35 29.48
N TYR A 244 13.80 -6.13 29.00
CA TYR A 244 13.77 -4.93 29.84
C TYR A 244 12.61 -4.95 30.84
N LEU A 245 11.42 -5.40 30.43
CA LEU A 245 10.28 -5.57 31.33
C LEU A 245 10.51 -6.69 32.34
N ASN A 246 11.13 -7.81 31.94
CA ASN A 246 11.50 -8.90 32.84
C ASN A 246 12.57 -8.47 33.87
N SER A 247 13.46 -7.55 33.49
CA SER A 247 14.48 -6.99 34.39
C SER A 247 13.96 -6.01 35.45
N ARG A 248 12.72 -5.50 35.29
CA ARG A 248 12.05 -4.63 36.27
C ARG A 248 11.06 -5.37 37.18
N LEU A 249 10.88 -6.68 37.02
CA LEU A 249 10.20 -7.50 38.02
C LEU A 249 11.10 -7.61 39.27
N PRO A 250 10.60 -7.36 40.49
CA PRO A 250 11.40 -7.62 41.69
C PRO A 250 11.75 -9.12 41.77
N PRO A 251 12.96 -9.47 42.26
CA PRO A 251 13.34 -10.88 42.40
C PRO A 251 12.33 -11.63 43.29
N PRO A 252 12.06 -12.92 43.02
CA PRO A 252 11.13 -13.70 43.82
C PRO A 252 11.59 -13.71 45.28
N PRO A 253 10.66 -13.70 46.25
CA PRO A 253 11.02 -13.69 47.66
C PRO A 253 11.80 -14.95 48.00
N THR A 254 13.03 -14.79 48.46
CA THR A 254 13.75 -15.85 49.19
C THR A 254 13.11 -15.99 50.56
N ASP A 255 12.60 -17.17 50.88
CA ASP A 255 12.09 -17.51 52.20
C ASP A 255 13.14 -17.15 53.28
N PRO A 256 12.74 -16.58 54.44
CA PRO A 256 13.68 -16.17 55.46
C PRO A 256 14.27 -17.40 56.19
N PRO A 257 15.56 -17.38 56.56
CA PRO A 257 16.11 -18.37 57.48
C PRO A 257 15.58 -18.13 58.90
N GLY A 258 15.33 -19.22 59.63
CA GLY A 258 14.80 -19.23 60.98
C GLY A 258 15.60 -18.36 61.97
N ASP A 259 14.85 -17.69 62.84
CA ASP A 259 15.33 -16.80 63.90
C ASP A 259 15.66 -17.62 65.17
N ASP A 260 16.95 -17.94 65.37
CA ASP A 260 17.48 -18.39 66.67
C ASP A 260 17.85 -17.14 67.49
N GLY A 261 17.21 -17.01 68.65
CA GLY A 261 16.95 -15.72 69.26
C GLY A 261 18.04 -15.08 70.13
N GLN A 262 17.79 -13.80 70.46
CA GLN A 262 18.06 -13.21 71.78
C GLN A 262 17.22 -11.92 71.99
N PRO A 263 16.85 -11.53 73.23
CA PRO A 263 15.70 -10.64 73.46
C PRO A 263 16.02 -9.14 73.70
N ARG A 264 15.13 -8.30 73.13
CA ARG A 264 14.57 -6.99 73.59
C ARG A 264 15.52 -5.80 73.92
N PRO A 265 15.09 -4.53 73.67
CA PRO A 265 14.02 -3.93 74.49
C PRO A 265 12.94 -3.14 73.71
N SER A 266 11.77 -3.05 74.36
CA SER A 266 10.54 -2.41 73.88
C SER A 266 10.59 -0.88 74.05
N PRO A 267 10.15 -0.07 73.07
CA PRO A 267 9.92 1.35 73.28
C PRO A 267 8.48 1.63 73.74
N ARG A 268 8.38 1.86 75.05
CA ARG A 268 7.51 2.82 75.76
C ARG A 268 6.39 3.50 74.95
N ALA A 269 5.14 3.11 75.23
CA ALA A 269 3.94 3.85 74.87
C ALA A 269 3.87 5.20 75.61
N LYS A 270 3.52 6.28 74.90
CA LYS A 270 3.14 7.57 75.49
C LYS A 270 1.64 7.57 75.82
N PRO A 271 1.22 8.18 76.94
CA PRO A 271 -0.16 8.12 77.42
C PRO A 271 -1.07 9.07 76.65
N GLY A 272 -2.31 8.62 76.39
CA GLY A 272 -3.39 9.47 75.89
C GLY A 272 -3.92 10.42 76.98
N PRO A 273 -4.56 11.53 76.60
CA PRO A 273 -5.07 12.51 77.57
C PRO A 273 -6.30 11.97 78.29
N ALA A 274 -6.28 12.07 79.61
CA ALA A 274 -7.38 11.77 80.51
C ALA A 274 -8.43 12.90 80.48
N LEU A 275 -9.71 12.50 80.48
CA LEU A 275 -10.84 13.36 80.82
C LEU A 275 -10.70 13.84 82.27
N ASP A 276 -10.92 15.14 82.49
CA ASP A 276 -11.18 15.68 83.81
C ASP A 276 -12.62 16.21 83.87
N ILE A 277 -13.39 15.71 84.82
CA ILE A 277 -14.74 16.14 85.15
C ILE A 277 -14.71 16.37 86.65
N THR A 278 -14.86 17.61 87.13
CA THR A 278 -15.53 17.93 88.40
C THR A 278 -15.97 19.42 88.47
N TYR A 279 -17.29 19.60 88.31
CA TYR A 279 -18.26 20.40 89.09
C TYR A 279 -18.05 21.88 89.49
N MET A 280 -18.99 22.70 88.95
CA MET A 280 -19.97 23.60 89.61
C MET A 280 -19.57 24.89 90.38
N SER A 281 -20.54 25.84 90.27
CA SER A 281 -20.74 27.14 90.94
C SER A 281 -19.95 28.31 90.30
N GLN A 282 -20.52 29.50 90.01
CA GLN A 282 -21.75 30.13 90.47
C GLN A 282 -22.14 31.29 89.51
N THR A 283 -23.40 31.68 89.64
CA THR A 283 -24.16 32.83 89.10
C THR A 283 -23.46 34.20 89.17
N ASP A 284 -23.69 35.07 88.17
CA ASP A 284 -24.42 36.36 88.29
C ASP A 284 -24.00 37.42 87.24
N ALA A 285 -25.01 38.23 86.88
CA ALA A 285 -25.05 39.49 86.12
C ALA A 285 -25.12 39.43 84.58
#